data_AF-A0A958QAE2-F1
#
_entry.id   AF-A0A958QAE2-F1
#
_cell.length_a   1.000
_cell.length_b   1.000
_cell.length_c   1.000
_cell.angle_alpha   90.00
_cell.angle_beta   90.00
_cell.angle_gamma   90.00
#
_symmetry.space_group_name_H-M   'P 1'
#
loop_
_entity.id
_entity.type
_entity.pdbx_description
1 polymer ?
#
loop_
_entity_poly.entity_id
_entity_poly.type
_entity_poly.pdbx_seq_one_letter_code
_entity_poly.pdbx_strand_id
1 'polypeptide(L)'
;NLHDYGCTLKVMTGEIARGIKLYGEMHRFIPALADQMGAKIAEMPVNHRERKFGTSKYGISRTIRVLLDLLAVKFLLTYSKRPIHFFGTIGFATGSLGVLALMKLAFDKFVMGMAIGQRPLLSLGVMLVIIGMQFMVFGLLAEVLTRTYHESQQKTVYSVRRYFQGGNAVARDEQDSKVVGL
;
A
#
# COMPACT_ATOMS: atom_id res chain seq x y z
N ASN A 1 16.85 0.80 8.97
CA ASN A 1 17.51 1.93 8.29
C ASN A 1 18.25 1.40 7.08
N LEU A 2 17.59 1.41 5.92
CA LEU A 2 18.15 1.11 4.61
C LEU A 2 18.34 2.46 3.89
N HIS A 3 19.53 2.73 3.36
CA HIS A 3 19.85 3.97 2.66
C HIS A 3 19.63 3.85 1.15
N ASP A 4 19.80 2.65 0.58
CA ASP A 4 19.66 2.42 -0.86
C ASP A 4 18.61 1.34 -1.18
N TYR A 5 17.40 1.81 -1.48
CA TYR A 5 16.32 0.95 -1.99
C TYR A 5 16.47 0.64 -3.48
N GLY A 6 17.21 1.47 -4.22
CA GLY A 6 17.28 1.51 -5.68
C GLY A 6 18.36 0.62 -6.29
N CYS A 7 19.32 0.14 -5.50
CA CYS A 7 20.32 -0.81 -5.97
C CYS A 7 19.66 -2.10 -6.48
N THR A 8 19.93 -2.45 -7.74
CA THR A 8 19.41 -3.65 -8.40
C THR A 8 20.14 -4.93 -7.95
N LEU A 9 21.38 -4.81 -7.47
CA LEU A 9 22.13 -5.94 -6.93
C LEU A 9 21.64 -6.24 -5.52
N LYS A 10 20.91 -7.35 -5.37
CA LYS A 10 20.36 -7.81 -4.09
C LYS A 10 20.68 -9.30 -3.93
N VAL A 11 21.22 -9.67 -2.77
CA VAL A 11 21.48 -11.07 -2.40
C VAL A 11 20.57 -11.41 -1.23
N MET A 12 19.85 -12.52 -1.33
CA MET A 12 18.91 -12.97 -0.31
C MET A 12 19.00 -14.49 -0.16
N THR A 13 18.73 -14.98 1.05
CA THR A 13 18.67 -16.42 1.31
C THR A 13 17.49 -17.05 0.58
N GLY A 14 17.63 -18.30 0.13
CA GLY A 14 16.55 -19.02 -0.57
C GLY A 14 15.25 -19.17 0.23
N GLU A 15 15.31 -19.08 1.56
CA GLU A 15 14.15 -19.03 2.47
C GLU A 15 13.30 -17.77 2.23
N ILE A 16 13.93 -16.59 2.30
CA ILE A 16 13.30 -15.30 2.02
C ILE A 16 12.85 -15.22 0.55
N ALA A 17 13.68 -15.67 -0.39
CA ALA A 17 13.36 -15.64 -1.82
C ALA A 17 12.06 -16.40 -2.15
N ARG A 18 11.85 -17.58 -1.53
CA ARG A 18 10.65 -18.40 -1.75
C ARG A 18 9.40 -17.83 -1.09
N GLY A 19 9.54 -17.06 0.00
CA GLY A 19 8.41 -16.44 0.68
C GLY A 19 7.93 -15.13 0.03
N ILE A 20 8.77 -14.46 -0.78
CA ILE A 20 8.40 -13.24 -1.49
C ILE A 20 7.62 -13.61 -2.77
N LYS A 21 6.32 -13.32 -2.79
CA LYS A 21 5.52 -13.37 -4.02
C LYS A 21 5.63 -12.05 -4.76
N LEU A 22 6.38 -12.05 -5.86
CA LEU A 22 6.53 -10.88 -6.73
C LEU A 22 5.34 -10.80 -7.69
N TYR A 23 4.53 -9.75 -7.58
CA TYR A 23 3.49 -9.43 -8.54
C TYR A 23 3.88 -8.18 -9.34
N GLY A 24 3.92 -8.26 -10.67
CA GLY A 24 4.22 -7.13 -11.56
C GLY A 24 5.51 -6.38 -11.23
N GLU A 25 5.40 -5.08 -11.00
CA GLU A 25 6.52 -4.16 -10.71
C GLU A 25 7.05 -4.21 -9.26
N MET A 26 6.56 -5.14 -8.43
CA MET A 26 6.92 -5.23 -7.00
C MET A 26 8.37 -5.69 -6.74
N HIS A 27 9.15 -6.05 -7.77
CA HIS A 27 10.58 -6.34 -7.66
C HIS A 27 11.37 -5.17 -7.03
N ARG A 28 10.88 -3.94 -7.17
CA ARG A 28 11.45 -2.75 -6.53
C ARG A 28 11.25 -2.71 -5.01
N PHE A 29 10.29 -3.49 -4.49
CA PHE A 29 9.91 -3.49 -3.07
C PHE A 29 10.40 -4.73 -2.31
N ILE A 30 11.26 -5.54 -2.94
CA ILE A 30 11.90 -6.69 -2.30
C ILE A 30 12.50 -6.35 -0.93
N PRO A 31 13.26 -5.24 -0.74
CA PRO A 31 13.82 -4.93 0.56
C PRO A 31 12.76 -4.66 1.63
N ALA A 32 11.68 -3.95 1.28
CA ALA A 32 10.60 -3.64 2.20
C ALA A 32 9.78 -4.89 2.57
N LEU A 33 9.51 -5.77 1.59
CA LEU A 33 8.84 -7.04 1.82
C LEU A 33 9.70 -7.99 2.68
N ALA A 34 11.01 -8.03 2.43
CA ALA A 34 11.94 -8.83 3.22
C ALA A 34 12.02 -8.36 4.68
N ASP A 35 12.07 -7.04 4.90
CA ASP A 35 12.03 -6.45 6.25
C ASP A 35 10.73 -6.79 6.98
N GLN A 36 9.59 -6.71 6.29
CA GLN A 36 8.29 -7.10 6.84
C GLN A 36 8.21 -8.60 7.20
N MET A 37 8.96 -9.46 6.51
CA MET A 37 9.12 -10.88 6.84
C MET A 37 10.13 -11.14 7.97
N GLY A 38 10.74 -10.11 8.54
CA GLY A 38 11.73 -10.21 9.61
C GLY A 38 13.15 -10.54 9.15
N ALA A 39 13.47 -10.32 7.86
CA ALA A 39 14.82 -10.50 7.36
C ALA A 39 15.78 -9.48 7.98
N LYS A 40 16.97 -9.93 8.39
CA LYS A 40 18.06 -9.03 8.75
C LYS A 40 18.73 -8.54 7.47
N ILE A 41 18.63 -7.24 7.19
CA ILE A 41 19.19 -6.62 5.99
C ILE A 41 20.51 -5.92 6.34
N ALA A 42 21.53 -6.14 5.51
CA ALA A 42 22.81 -5.45 5.58
C ALA A 42 23.12 -4.81 4.22
N GLU A 43 23.69 -3.61 4.23
CA GLU A 43 24.14 -2.89 3.04
C GLU A 43 25.66 -3.02 2.93
N MET A 44 26.16 -3.33 1.73
CA MET A 44 27.60 -3.38 1.45
C MET A 44 27.90 -2.40 0.30
N PRO A 45 28.87 -1.48 0.45
CA PRO A 45 29.21 -0.55 -0.61
C PRO A 45 29.74 -1.31 -1.81
N VAL A 46 29.17 -1.03 -2.98
CA VAL A 46 29.57 -1.61 -4.26
C VAL A 46 30.02 -0.51 -5.21
N ASN A 47 31.12 -0.75 -5.93
CA ASN A 47 31.66 0.24 -6.86
C ASN A 47 30.78 0.33 -8.12
N HIS A 48 30.01 1.42 -8.23
CA HIS A 48 29.20 1.70 -9.40
C HIS A 48 30.05 2.39 -10.47
N ARG A 49 30.46 1.63 -11.50
CA ARG A 49 31.17 2.17 -12.66
C ARG A 49 30.23 2.98 -13.55
N GLU A 50 30.73 4.09 -14.07
CA GLU A 50 29.99 4.89 -15.04
C GLU A 50 29.71 4.10 -16.33
N ARG A 51 28.50 4.29 -16.86
CA ARG A 51 28.07 3.63 -18.08
C ARG A 51 28.79 4.25 -19.28
N LYS A 52 29.66 3.48 -19.92
CA LYS A 52 30.44 3.94 -21.09
C LYS A 52 29.64 4.02 -22.41
N PHE A 53 28.51 3.32 -22.52
CA PHE A 53 27.73 3.23 -23.77
C PHE A 53 26.21 3.21 -23.56
N GLY A 54 25.48 3.89 -24.45
CA GLY A 54 24.02 3.95 -24.51
C GLY A 54 23.41 5.20 -23.87
N THR A 55 22.18 5.55 -24.24
CA THR A 55 21.44 6.69 -23.67
C THR A 55 20.66 6.28 -22.42
N SER A 56 20.50 7.24 -21.52
CA SER A 56 19.69 7.07 -20.31
C SER A 56 18.22 6.90 -20.68
N LYS A 57 17.60 5.77 -20.31
CA LYS A 57 16.14 5.53 -20.49
C LYS A 57 15.28 6.23 -19.42
N TYR A 58 15.84 7.20 -18.69
CA TYR A 58 15.11 7.99 -17.69
C TYR A 58 14.35 9.13 -18.37
N GLY A 59 13.11 8.85 -18.79
CA GLY A 59 12.17 9.89 -19.25
C GLY A 59 11.26 10.40 -18.13
N ILE A 60 10.59 11.53 -18.34
CA ILE A 60 9.61 12.13 -17.40
C ILE A 60 8.49 11.15 -17.02
N SER A 61 8.08 10.28 -17.95
CA SER A 61 7.11 9.21 -17.71
C SER A 61 7.56 8.20 -16.63
N ARG A 62 8.88 8.06 -16.42
CA ARG A 62 9.43 7.22 -15.34
C ARG A 62 9.28 7.88 -13.98
N THR A 63 9.45 9.20 -13.91
CA THR A 63 9.31 9.96 -12.65
C THR A 63 7.89 9.87 -12.10
N ILE A 64 6.87 10.02 -12.95
CA ILE A 64 5.45 9.88 -12.53
C ILE A 64 5.17 8.47 -12.04
N ARG A 65 5.64 7.44 -12.77
CA ARG A 65 5.49 6.04 -12.33
C ARG A 65 6.14 5.81 -10.97
N VAL A 66 7.40 6.23 -10.80
CA VAL A 66 8.11 6.11 -9.51
C VAL A 66 7.38 6.83 -8.38
N LEU A 67 6.79 8.01 -8.62
CA LEU A 67 6.00 8.71 -7.61
C LEU A 67 4.73 7.93 -7.22
N LEU A 68 3.97 7.45 -8.21
CA LEU A 68 2.78 6.63 -7.98
C LEU A 68 3.12 5.31 -7.25
N ASP A 69 4.25 4.71 -7.59
CA ASP A 69 4.78 3.52 -6.95
C ASP A 69 5.14 3.77 -5.48
N LEU A 70 5.82 4.89 -5.18
CA LEU A 70 6.14 5.27 -3.81
C LEU A 70 4.88 5.55 -2.98
N LEU A 71 3.87 6.21 -3.58
CA LEU A 71 2.57 6.39 -2.94
C LEU A 71 1.89 5.04 -2.67
N ALA A 72 1.91 4.13 -3.64
CA ALA A 72 1.34 2.79 -3.49
C ALA A 72 2.04 1.99 -2.39
N VAL A 73 3.38 2.06 -2.30
CA VAL A 73 4.17 1.39 -1.25
C VAL A 73 3.87 1.99 0.11
N LYS A 74 3.91 3.32 0.22
CA LYS A 74 3.59 4.00 1.48
C LYS A 74 2.18 3.64 1.93
N PHE A 75 1.23 3.58 0.99
CA PHE A 75 -0.12 3.12 1.24
C PHE A 75 -0.17 1.67 1.72
N LEU A 76 0.50 0.76 1.02
CA LEU A 76 0.54 -0.66 1.37
C LEU A 76 1.20 -0.88 2.74
N LEU A 77 2.33 -0.24 3.03
CA LEU A 77 3.04 -0.42 4.30
C LEU A 77 2.29 0.20 5.49
N THR A 78 1.68 1.37 5.30
CA THR A 78 1.08 2.15 6.39
C THR A 78 -0.40 1.82 6.60
N TYR A 79 -1.15 1.66 5.52
CA TYR A 79 -2.61 1.58 5.56
C TYR A 79 -3.17 0.20 5.16
N SER A 80 -2.36 -0.75 4.68
CA SER A 80 -2.87 -2.10 4.34
C SER A 80 -3.42 -2.89 5.53
N LYS A 81 -3.20 -2.44 6.78
CA LYS A 81 -3.82 -3.04 7.97
C LYS A 81 -5.14 -2.38 8.36
N ARG A 82 -5.38 -1.12 7.96
CA ARG A 82 -6.59 -0.33 8.29
C ARG A 82 -6.88 0.70 7.19
N PRO A 83 -7.27 0.27 5.98
CA PRO A 83 -7.45 1.16 4.83
C PRO A 83 -8.58 2.18 5.03
N ILE A 84 -9.54 1.91 5.92
CA ILE A 84 -10.64 2.83 6.24
C ILE A 84 -10.14 4.19 6.76
N HIS A 85 -9.00 4.24 7.48
CA HIS A 85 -8.50 5.52 7.99
C HIS A 85 -7.99 6.43 6.87
N PHE A 86 -7.45 5.87 5.78
CA PHE A 86 -6.94 6.68 4.67
C PHE A 86 -8.08 7.27 3.85
N PHE A 87 -8.95 6.41 3.31
CA PHE A 87 -10.06 6.87 2.47
C PHE A 87 -11.18 7.53 3.27
N GLY A 88 -11.42 7.07 4.51
CA GLY A 88 -12.44 7.64 5.39
C GLY A 88 -12.10 9.05 5.87
N THR A 89 -10.83 9.37 6.17
CA THR A 89 -10.45 10.74 6.55
C THR A 89 -10.56 11.71 5.38
N ILE A 90 -10.12 11.31 4.19
CA ILE A 90 -10.28 12.11 2.96
C ILE A 90 -11.77 12.30 2.63
N GLY A 91 -12.56 11.21 2.70
CA GLY A 91 -13.99 11.25 2.43
C GLY A 91 -14.76 12.12 3.42
N PHE A 92 -14.42 12.03 4.71
CA PHE A 92 -15.01 12.87 5.75
C PHE A 92 -14.63 14.35 5.56
N ALA A 93 -13.37 14.66 5.29
CA ALA A 93 -12.90 16.03 5.08
C ALA A 93 -13.58 16.69 3.87
N THR A 94 -13.58 16.00 2.73
CA THR A 94 -14.18 16.50 1.48
C THR A 94 -15.70 16.57 1.54
N GLY A 95 -16.35 15.55 2.11
CA GLY A 95 -17.80 15.53 2.33
C GLY A 95 -18.26 16.63 3.29
N SER A 96 -17.55 16.83 4.41
CA SER A 96 -17.86 17.90 5.37
C SER A 96 -17.70 19.28 4.74
N LEU A 97 -16.66 19.50 3.93
CA LEU A 97 -16.48 20.75 3.18
C LEU A 97 -17.65 21.00 2.22
N GLY A 98 -18.12 19.96 1.51
CA GLY A 98 -19.28 20.03 0.63
C GLY A 98 -20.57 20.37 1.39
N VAL A 99 -20.81 19.72 2.54
CA VAL A 99 -21.97 19.99 3.40
C VAL A 99 -21.95 21.42 3.94
N LEU A 100 -20.78 21.94 4.35
CA LEU A 100 -20.65 23.32 4.82
C LEU A 100 -20.96 24.33 3.70
N ALA A 101 -20.48 24.07 2.48
CA ALA A 101 -20.79 24.90 1.31
C ALA A 101 -22.29 24.91 1.00
N LEU A 102 -22.94 23.75 1.08
CA LEU A 102 -24.39 23.63 0.87
C LEU A 102 -25.20 24.25 2.01
N MET A 103 -24.77 24.11 3.27
CA MET A 103 -25.41 24.78 4.41
C MET A 103 -25.36 26.30 4.27
N LYS A 104 -24.22 26.85 3.84
CA LYS A 104 -24.08 28.27 3.55
C LYS A 104 -25.09 28.72 2.50
N LEU A 105 -25.22 27.97 1.40
CA LEU A 105 -26.19 28.30 0.34
C LEU A 105 -27.65 28.09 0.77
N ALA A 106 -27.92 27.11 1.64
CA ALA A 106 -29.24 26.92 2.22
C ALA A 106 -29.63 28.14 3.07
N PHE A 107 -28.71 28.65 3.89
CA PHE A 107 -28.92 29.87 4.66
C PHE A 107 -29.22 31.08 3.75
N ASP A 108 -28.40 31.30 2.71
CA ASP A 108 -28.63 32.36 1.71
C ASP A 108 -30.02 32.26 1.05
N LYS A 109 -30.50 31.04 0.78
CA LYS A 109 -31.80 30.82 0.13
C LYS A 109 -32.97 31.03 1.08
N PHE A 110 -32.92 30.42 2.26
CA PHE A 110 -34.06 30.39 3.18
C PHE A 110 -34.17 31.65 4.05
N VAL A 111 -33.06 32.30 4.37
CA VAL A 111 -33.05 33.51 5.23
C VAL A 111 -33.01 34.78 4.40
N MET A 112 -32.15 34.84 3.39
CA MET A 112 -31.97 36.05 2.57
C MET A 112 -32.82 36.07 1.30
N GLY A 113 -33.55 34.99 0.99
CA GLY A 113 -34.42 34.91 -0.19
C GLY A 113 -33.68 34.97 -1.53
N MET A 114 -32.35 34.77 -1.54
CA MET A 114 -31.54 34.92 -2.75
C MET A 114 -31.67 33.72 -3.70
N ALA A 115 -31.68 34.00 -5.00
CA ALA A 115 -31.59 32.97 -6.03
C ALA A 115 -30.18 32.35 -6.06
N ILE A 116 -30.09 31.04 -5.82
CA ILE A 116 -28.83 30.29 -5.74
C ILE A 116 -28.55 29.39 -6.96
N GLY A 117 -29.51 29.23 -7.89
CA GLY A 117 -29.42 28.23 -8.97
C GLY A 117 -28.23 28.40 -9.92
N GLN A 118 -27.80 29.64 -10.18
CA GLN A 118 -26.68 29.95 -11.10
C GLN A 118 -25.31 29.96 -10.40
N ARG A 119 -25.23 29.73 -9.08
CA ARG A 119 -23.97 29.85 -8.34
C ARG A 119 -23.14 28.58 -8.52
N PRO A 120 -21.89 28.67 -9.03
CA PRO A 120 -21.02 27.49 -9.20
C PRO A 120 -20.70 26.78 -7.87
N LEU A 121 -20.89 27.48 -6.75
CA LEU A 121 -20.73 26.89 -5.42
C LEU A 121 -21.77 25.80 -5.12
N LEU A 122 -22.96 25.83 -5.75
CA LEU A 122 -24.00 24.81 -5.56
C LEU A 122 -23.57 23.48 -6.19
N SER A 123 -23.17 23.51 -7.47
CA SER A 123 -22.71 22.32 -8.19
C SER A 123 -21.43 21.76 -7.57
N LEU A 124 -20.49 22.62 -7.18
CA LEU A 124 -19.28 22.22 -6.47
C LEU A 124 -19.59 21.58 -5.10
N GLY A 125 -20.50 22.17 -4.32
CA GLY A 125 -20.92 21.62 -3.03
C GLY A 125 -21.52 20.22 -3.16
N VAL A 126 -22.41 20.01 -4.13
CA VAL A 126 -22.98 18.69 -4.42
C VAL A 126 -21.91 17.69 -4.87
N MET A 127 -21.01 18.09 -5.78
CA MET A 127 -19.91 17.21 -6.23
C MET A 127 -19.00 16.80 -5.07
N LEU A 128 -18.65 17.73 -4.17
CA LEU A 128 -17.83 17.42 -3.00
C LEU A 128 -18.50 16.42 -2.06
N VAL A 129 -19.82 16.53 -1.86
CA VAL A 129 -20.57 15.54 -1.05
C VAL A 129 -20.56 14.17 -1.72
N ILE A 130 -20.80 14.09 -3.03
CA ILE A 130 -20.78 12.84 -3.79
C ILE A 130 -19.39 12.20 -3.73
N ILE A 131 -18.33 12.98 -3.97
CA ILE A 131 -16.94 12.51 -3.91
C ILE A 131 -16.58 12.05 -2.50
N GLY A 132 -16.98 12.81 -1.47
CA GLY A 132 -16.74 12.43 -0.08
C GLY A 132 -17.41 11.10 0.29
N MET A 133 -18.66 10.90 -0.14
CA MET A 133 -19.38 9.64 0.04
C MET A 133 -18.72 8.48 -0.72
N GLN A 134 -18.28 8.70 -1.96
CA GLN A 134 -17.55 7.69 -2.74
C GLN A 134 -16.26 7.24 -2.03
N PHE A 135 -15.49 8.17 -1.48
CA PHE A 135 -14.28 7.84 -0.71
C PHE A 135 -14.60 7.03 0.55
N MET A 136 -15.69 7.32 1.26
CA MET A 136 -16.12 6.49 2.39
C MET A 136 -16.47 5.06 1.96
N VAL A 137 -17.20 4.90 0.85
CA VAL A 137 -17.54 3.58 0.28
C VAL A 137 -16.28 2.82 -0.12
N PHE A 138 -15.33 3.47 -0.79
CA PHE A 138 -14.04 2.84 -1.12
C PHE A 138 -13.26 2.43 0.12
N GLY A 139 -13.29 3.22 1.19
CA GLY A 139 -12.67 2.87 2.47
C GLY A 139 -13.26 1.60 3.08
N LEU A 140 -14.59 1.48 3.08
CA LEU A 140 -15.29 0.28 3.58
C LEU A 140 -15.00 -0.93 2.70
N LEU A 141 -15.06 -0.79 1.37
CA LEU A 141 -14.73 -1.87 0.44
C LEU A 141 -13.29 -2.35 0.63
N ALA A 142 -12.33 -1.43 0.78
CA ALA A 142 -10.94 -1.78 1.03
C ALA A 142 -10.76 -2.52 2.37
N GLU A 143 -11.50 -2.14 3.41
CA GLU A 143 -11.50 -2.83 4.70
C GLU A 143 -12.01 -4.27 4.56
N VAL A 144 -13.13 -4.49 3.87
CA VAL A 144 -13.68 -5.82 3.61
C VAL A 144 -12.72 -6.65 2.78
N LEU A 145 -12.20 -6.12 1.67
CA LEU A 145 -11.23 -6.80 0.80
C LEU A 145 -9.97 -7.21 1.57
N THR A 146 -9.47 -6.33 2.43
CA THR A 146 -8.28 -6.61 3.25
C THR A 146 -8.56 -7.73 4.24
N ARG A 147 -9.73 -7.76 4.88
CA ARG A 147 -10.13 -8.83 5.80
C ARG A 147 -10.26 -10.16 5.07
N THR A 148 -10.96 -10.20 3.94
CA THR A 148 -11.08 -11.40 3.10
C THR A 148 -9.73 -11.87 2.57
N TYR A 149 -8.84 -10.95 2.20
CA TYR A 149 -7.47 -11.29 1.79
C TYR A 149 -6.67 -11.93 2.94
N HIS A 150 -6.73 -11.37 4.16
CA HIS A 150 -6.00 -11.94 5.30
C HIS A 150 -6.60 -13.27 5.77
N GLU A 151 -7.93 -13.40 5.75
CA GLU A 151 -8.63 -14.63 6.12
C GLU A 151 -8.35 -15.77 5.14
N SER A 152 -8.36 -15.47 3.82
CA SER A 152 -8.07 -16.45 2.78
C SER A 152 -6.59 -16.87 2.72
N GLN A 153 -5.66 -16.08 3.25
CA GLN A 153 -4.24 -16.38 3.14
C GLN A 153 -3.78 -17.53 4.04
N GLN A 154 -4.57 -17.97 5.04
CA GLN A 154 -4.21 -19.05 5.99
C GLN A 154 -2.71 -19.08 6.36
N LYS A 155 -2.09 -17.91 6.51
CA LYS A 155 -0.66 -17.79 6.78
C LYS A 155 -0.45 -17.93 8.28
N THR A 156 0.32 -18.94 8.68
CA THR A 156 0.72 -19.09 10.07
C THR A 156 1.56 -17.88 10.49
N VAL A 157 1.26 -17.33 11.68
CA VAL A 157 1.93 -16.14 12.25
C VAL A 157 3.43 -16.36 12.44
N TYR A 158 3.88 -17.61 12.49
CA TYR A 158 5.25 -18.02 12.67
C TYR A 158 5.72 -18.93 11.52
N SER A 159 6.96 -18.74 11.09
CA SER A 159 7.72 -19.74 10.32
C SER A 159 8.68 -20.44 11.27
N VAL A 160 8.50 -21.75 11.48
CA VAL A 160 9.45 -22.54 12.26
C VAL A 160 10.68 -22.78 11.40
N ARG A 161 11.79 -22.12 11.74
CA ARG A 161 13.04 -22.23 10.99
C ARG A 161 13.76 -23.56 11.21
N ARG A 162 13.71 -24.08 12.44
CA ARG A 162 14.27 -25.39 12.84
C ARG A 162 13.47 -25.96 14.00
N TYR A 163 13.22 -27.26 13.97
CA TYR A 163 12.80 -28.02 15.13
C TYR A 163 14.00 -28.86 15.61
N PHE A 164 14.13 -29.02 16.93
CA PHE A 164 15.17 -29.86 17.53
C PHE A 164 14.50 -31.11 18.07
N GLN A 165 14.79 -32.27 17.48
CA GLN A 165 14.34 -33.56 17.97
C GLN A 165 15.57 -34.38 18.36
N GLY A 166 15.74 -34.65 19.65
CA GLY A 166 16.86 -35.44 20.17
C GLY A 166 18.26 -34.80 20.06
N GLY A 167 18.36 -33.46 20.11
CA GLY A 167 19.66 -32.76 20.15
C GLY A 167 20.32 -32.48 18.80
N ASN A 168 19.78 -33.03 17.70
CA ASN A 168 20.22 -32.70 16.33
C ASN A 168 19.22 -31.79 15.63
N ALA A 169 19.73 -30.81 14.88
CA ALA A 169 18.91 -29.91 14.08
C ALA A 169 18.58 -30.59 12.74
N VAL A 170 17.30 -30.87 12.50
CA VAL A 170 16.82 -31.44 11.23
C VAL A 170 16.18 -30.32 10.40
N ALA A 171 16.58 -30.21 9.13
CA ALA A 171 15.94 -29.27 8.20
C ALA A 171 14.60 -29.85 7.73
N ARG A 172 13.56 -29.02 7.64
CA ARG A 172 12.21 -29.47 7.24
C ARG A 172 12.20 -29.77 5.74
N ASP A 173 11.99 -31.03 5.36
CA ASP A 173 11.72 -31.42 3.98
C ASP A 173 10.31 -30.94 3.55
N GLU A 174 10.23 -30.51 2.29
CA GLU A 174 9.09 -29.82 1.67
C GLU A 174 7.79 -30.66 1.62
N GLN A 175 7.89 -31.96 1.90
CA GLN A 175 6.84 -32.96 1.76
C GLN A 175 5.86 -33.01 2.93
N ASP A 176 6.21 -32.44 4.08
CA ASP A 176 5.41 -32.47 5.32
C ASP A 176 4.43 -31.28 5.47
N SER A 177 4.29 -30.48 4.40
CA SER A 177 3.41 -29.31 4.34
C SER A 177 1.93 -29.67 4.18
N LYS A 178 1.59 -30.93 3.87
CA LYS A 178 0.21 -31.38 3.64
C LYS A 178 -0.48 -32.05 4.83
N VAL A 179 0.24 -32.35 5.92
CA VAL A 179 -0.28 -33.26 6.97
C VAL A 179 -0.90 -32.52 8.16
N VAL A 180 -0.68 -31.21 8.32
CA VAL A 180 -1.26 -30.45 9.45
C VAL A 180 -2.35 -29.51 8.96
N GLY A 181 -3.37 -30.13 8.36
CA GLY A 181 -4.69 -29.54 8.15
C GLY A 181 -5.69 -30.28 9.02
N LEU A 182 -5.70 -29.94 10.32
CA LEU A 182 -6.80 -30.19 11.25
C LEU A 182 -7.07 -28.88 11.99
#